data_AF-A0A8T2HUC8-F1
#
_entry.id   AF-A0A8T2HUC8-F1
#
_cell.length_a   1.000
_cell.length_b   1.000
_cell.length_c   1.000
_cell.angle_alpha   90.00
_cell.angle_beta   90.00
_cell.angle_gamma   90.00
#
_symmetry.space_group_name_H-M   'P 1'
#
loop_
_entity.id
_entity.type
_entity.pdbx_description
1 polymer ?
#
loop_
_entity_poly.entity_id
_entity_poly.type
_entity_poly.pdbx_seq_one_letter_code
_entity_poly.pdbx_strand_id
1 'polypeptide(L)'
;MSQLGLRLEESDSSSSSDDEDHQLSIAEAYTVLDIRSGLLNPSRYCTAVQELKAVIQSLYKRRESTKEFKKNVEADVQTAIYEYHGGDFRSTDLRVLMLAVKNTLPQAKAQTLSREYKQKMLQVIRDTKKEERRRQQQQEEEKEAHQNARYSFANLPAECLETIFSHVEDPTPWLVQHGHAKRGDTKQSQTNFGSRLCSSLLVKFWLVTDTIMMY
;
A
#
# COMPACT_ATOMS: atom_id res chain seq x y z
N MET A 1 -24.63 -71.27 -17.33
CA MET A 1 -24.91 -71.34 -15.88
C MET A 1 -24.12 -70.20 -15.24
N SER A 2 -24.67 -69.17 -14.62
CA SER A 2 -25.99 -68.97 -14.03
C SER A 2 -26.46 -67.51 -14.21
N GLN A 3 -27.74 -67.35 -14.49
CA GLN A 3 -28.54 -66.13 -14.33
C GLN A 3 -28.90 -65.96 -12.85
N LEU A 4 -28.66 -64.77 -12.29
CA LEU A 4 -29.35 -64.19 -11.13
C LEU A 4 -29.11 -62.67 -11.29
N GLY A 5 -30.07 -61.77 -11.51
CA GLY A 5 -31.48 -61.81 -11.13
C GLY A 5 -31.69 -61.03 -9.84
N LEU A 6 -31.46 -59.72 -9.83
CA LEU A 6 -32.01 -58.80 -8.84
C LEU A 6 -32.58 -57.58 -9.54
N ARG A 7 -33.88 -57.71 -9.81
CA ARG A 7 -34.85 -56.67 -10.13
C ARG A 7 -35.06 -55.87 -8.83
N LEU A 8 -34.55 -54.64 -8.79
CA LEU A 8 -34.86 -53.71 -7.70
C LEU A 8 -36.00 -52.81 -8.18
N GLU A 9 -37.08 -52.83 -7.41
CA GLU A 9 -38.35 -52.19 -7.73
C GLU A 9 -38.29 -50.67 -7.67
N GLU A 10 -39.07 -50.13 -8.59
CA GLU A 10 -39.63 -48.79 -8.68
C GLU A 10 -39.90 -48.17 -7.30
N SER A 11 -39.21 -47.07 -7.02
CA SER A 11 -39.65 -46.08 -6.04
C SER A 11 -39.90 -44.79 -6.81
N ASP A 12 -41.12 -44.67 -7.33
CA ASP A 12 -41.70 -43.39 -7.72
C ASP A 12 -41.78 -42.50 -6.49
N SER A 13 -40.91 -41.51 -6.44
CA SER A 13 -41.08 -40.33 -5.59
C SER A 13 -40.93 -39.11 -6.46
N SER A 14 -41.93 -38.95 -7.32
CA SER A 14 -42.26 -37.73 -8.05
C SER A 14 -42.63 -36.64 -7.03
N SER A 15 -41.62 -35.99 -6.47
CA SER A 15 -41.77 -34.72 -5.78
C SER A 15 -41.10 -33.65 -6.65
N SER A 16 -41.88 -33.16 -7.61
CA SER A 16 -41.65 -31.88 -8.28
C SER A 16 -41.72 -30.79 -7.21
N SER A 17 -40.55 -30.30 -6.81
CA SER A 17 -40.40 -28.96 -6.22
C SER A 17 -39.75 -28.12 -7.31
N ASP A 18 -40.56 -27.28 -7.97
CA ASP A 18 -40.09 -26.18 -8.81
C ASP A 18 -39.43 -25.12 -7.92
N ASP A 19 -38.37 -25.52 -7.21
CA ASP A 19 -37.33 -24.60 -6.78
C ASP A 19 -36.32 -24.60 -7.92
N GLU A 20 -36.58 -23.76 -8.91
CA GLU A 20 -35.55 -23.23 -9.81
C GLU A 20 -34.55 -22.46 -8.93
N ASP A 21 -33.77 -23.20 -8.14
CA ASP A 21 -32.55 -22.75 -7.53
C ASP A 21 -31.69 -22.28 -8.70
N HIS A 22 -31.67 -20.97 -8.92
CA HIS A 22 -30.84 -20.31 -9.91
C HIS A 22 -29.37 -20.52 -9.51
N GLN A 23 -28.86 -21.73 -9.74
CA GLN A 23 -27.50 -22.10 -9.47
C GLN A 23 -26.65 -21.40 -10.54
N LEU A 24 -26.13 -20.23 -10.18
CA LEU A 24 -25.29 -19.43 -11.05
C LEU A 24 -24.17 -20.30 -11.61
N SER A 25 -23.95 -20.20 -12.92
CA SER A 25 -22.81 -20.84 -13.55
C SER A 25 -21.51 -20.30 -12.93
N ILE A 26 -20.44 -21.09 -12.98
CA ILE A 26 -19.13 -20.68 -12.46
C ILE A 26 -18.68 -19.33 -13.06
N ALA A 27 -19.01 -19.08 -14.33
CA ALA A 27 -18.69 -17.83 -15.00
C ALA A 27 -19.47 -16.64 -14.40
N GLU A 28 -20.78 -16.80 -14.17
CA GLU A 28 -21.61 -15.76 -13.56
C GLU A 28 -21.21 -15.49 -12.10
N ALA A 29 -21.00 -16.55 -11.32
CA ALA A 29 -20.52 -16.43 -9.95
C ALA A 29 -19.18 -15.69 -9.89
N TYR A 30 -18.28 -15.94 -10.85
CA TYR A 30 -17.01 -15.22 -10.96
C TYR A 30 -17.20 -13.73 -11.28
N THR A 31 -18.12 -13.40 -12.19
CA THR A 31 -18.41 -11.99 -12.51
C THR A 31 -18.99 -11.22 -11.33
N VAL A 32 -19.79 -11.86 -10.49
CA VAL A 32 -20.37 -11.24 -9.28
C VAL A 32 -19.31 -10.88 -8.24
N LEU A 33 -18.22 -11.66 -8.14
CA LEU A 33 -17.14 -11.39 -7.18
C LEU A 33 -16.39 -10.08 -7.46
N ASP A 34 -16.44 -9.57 -8.69
CA ASP A 34 -15.81 -8.30 -9.10
C ASP A 34 -14.34 -8.16 -8.63
N ILE A 35 -13.59 -9.27 -8.72
CA ILE A 35 -12.19 -9.37 -8.25
C ILE A 35 -11.33 -8.29 -8.91
N ARG A 36 -11.58 -8.00 -10.18
CA ARG A 36 -10.80 -7.04 -10.96
C ARG A 36 -10.88 -5.63 -10.38
N SER A 37 -12.05 -5.16 -9.95
CA SER A 37 -12.15 -3.84 -9.33
C SER A 37 -11.37 -3.79 -8.02
N GLY A 38 -11.37 -4.89 -7.26
CA GLY A 38 -10.58 -5.05 -6.05
C GLY A 38 -9.06 -5.01 -6.31
N LEU A 39 -8.59 -5.61 -7.41
CA LEU A 39 -7.18 -5.58 -7.81
C LEU A 39 -6.71 -4.19 -8.24
N LEU A 40 -7.60 -3.37 -8.81
CA LEU A 40 -7.27 -2.00 -9.20
C LEU A 40 -7.33 -1.00 -8.02
N ASN A 41 -7.89 -1.42 -6.88
CA ASN A 41 -8.04 -0.58 -5.70
C ASN A 41 -6.98 -0.91 -4.64
N PRO A 42 -6.07 0.02 -4.30
CA PRO A 42 -5.00 -0.21 -3.31
C PRO A 42 -5.51 -0.70 -1.94
N SER A 43 -6.69 -0.28 -1.51
CA SER A 43 -7.26 -0.65 -0.21
C SER A 43 -7.87 -2.05 -0.19
N ARG A 44 -8.27 -2.58 -1.35
CA ARG A 44 -8.92 -3.91 -1.49
C ARG A 44 -8.00 -4.96 -2.13
N TYR A 45 -6.84 -4.54 -2.62
CA TYR A 45 -5.91 -5.37 -3.36
C TYR A 45 -5.60 -6.73 -2.69
N CYS A 46 -5.24 -6.73 -1.40
CA CYS A 46 -4.88 -7.96 -0.68
C CYS A 46 -6.04 -8.95 -0.63
N THR A 47 -7.25 -8.47 -0.32
CA THR A 47 -8.47 -9.30 -0.30
C THR A 47 -8.75 -9.86 -1.69
N ALA A 48 -8.69 -9.04 -2.73
CA ALA A 48 -8.91 -9.49 -4.11
C ALA A 48 -7.89 -10.54 -4.57
N VAL A 49 -6.61 -10.42 -4.17
CA VAL A 49 -5.58 -11.43 -4.43
C VAL A 49 -5.88 -12.75 -3.72
N GLN A 50 -6.38 -12.70 -2.48
CA GLN A 50 -6.75 -13.90 -1.73
C GLN A 50 -7.99 -14.58 -2.31
N GLU A 51 -8.99 -13.81 -2.74
CA GLU A 51 -10.17 -14.31 -3.46
C GLU A 51 -9.79 -14.94 -4.79
N LEU A 52 -8.94 -14.27 -5.59
CA LEU A 52 -8.43 -14.81 -6.85
C LEU A 52 -7.67 -16.14 -6.65
N LYS A 53 -6.86 -16.23 -5.60
CA LYS A 53 -6.20 -17.48 -5.21
C LYS A 53 -7.22 -18.57 -4.92
N ALA A 54 -8.26 -18.28 -4.13
CA ALA A 54 -9.29 -19.24 -3.79
C ALA A 54 -10.05 -19.72 -5.05
N VAL A 55 -10.37 -18.80 -5.97
CA VAL A 55 -10.97 -19.13 -7.27
C VAL A 55 -10.08 -20.07 -8.07
N ILE A 56 -8.77 -19.77 -8.16
CA ILE A 56 -7.84 -20.63 -8.88
C ILE A 56 -7.83 -22.03 -8.27
N GLN A 57 -7.67 -22.15 -6.96
CA GLN A 57 -7.57 -23.44 -6.28
C GLN A 57 -8.85 -24.28 -6.38
N SER A 58 -10.02 -23.66 -6.26
CA SER A 58 -11.30 -24.35 -6.13
C SER A 58 -12.03 -24.56 -7.45
N LEU A 59 -11.89 -23.63 -8.40
CA LEU A 59 -12.73 -23.56 -9.58
C LEU A 59 -11.96 -23.80 -10.88
N TYR A 60 -10.68 -23.44 -10.98
CA TYR A 60 -9.94 -23.50 -12.27
C TYR A 60 -9.89 -24.89 -12.92
N LYS A 61 -9.76 -25.95 -12.11
CA LYS A 61 -9.68 -27.35 -12.57
C LYS A 61 -11.03 -28.05 -12.72
N ARG A 62 -12.15 -27.43 -12.33
CA ARG A 62 -13.46 -28.06 -12.46
C ARG A 62 -13.83 -28.27 -13.92
N ARG A 63 -14.60 -29.33 -14.18
CA ARG A 63 -15.03 -29.70 -15.54
C ARG A 63 -15.97 -28.65 -16.15
N GLU A 64 -16.79 -28.01 -15.32
CA GLU A 64 -17.73 -26.95 -15.70
C GLU A 64 -17.03 -25.62 -16.05
N SER A 65 -15.73 -25.48 -15.79
CA SER A 65 -15.02 -24.22 -15.98
C SER A 65 -14.82 -23.91 -17.47
N THR A 66 -15.54 -22.89 -17.93
CA THR A 66 -15.54 -22.45 -19.32
C THR A 66 -14.19 -21.88 -19.75
N LYS A 67 -13.94 -21.87 -21.06
CA LYS A 67 -12.72 -21.27 -21.65
C LYS A 67 -12.63 -19.77 -21.34
N GLU A 68 -13.77 -19.09 -21.34
CA GLU A 68 -13.87 -17.67 -21.03
C GLU A 68 -13.54 -17.38 -19.57
N PHE A 69 -14.10 -18.16 -18.63
CA PHE A 69 -13.73 -18.07 -17.21
C PHE A 69 -12.23 -18.22 -17.00
N LYS A 70 -11.61 -19.26 -17.59
CA LYS A 70 -10.16 -19.48 -17.48
C LYS A 70 -9.34 -18.31 -18.03
N LYS A 71 -9.79 -17.73 -19.15
CA LYS A 71 -9.16 -16.54 -19.75
C LYS A 71 -9.26 -15.32 -18.82
N ASN A 72 -10.41 -15.11 -18.18
CA ASN A 72 -10.61 -13.99 -17.26
C ASN A 72 -9.75 -14.14 -16.01
N VAL A 73 -9.68 -15.35 -15.43
CA VAL A 73 -8.78 -15.66 -14.31
C VAL A 73 -7.32 -15.41 -14.69
N GLU A 74 -6.88 -15.85 -15.88
CA GLU A 74 -5.52 -15.57 -16.37
C GLU A 74 -5.26 -14.06 -16.47
N ALA A 75 -6.21 -13.30 -17.02
CA ALA A 75 -6.10 -11.84 -17.16
C ALA A 75 -6.03 -11.14 -15.79
N ASP A 76 -6.83 -11.58 -14.81
CA ASP A 76 -6.84 -10.98 -13.48
C ASP A 76 -5.56 -11.33 -12.71
N VAL A 77 -4.95 -12.49 -12.93
CA VAL A 77 -3.59 -12.78 -12.41
C VAL A 77 -2.56 -11.83 -13.00
N GLN A 78 -2.64 -11.55 -14.31
CA GLN A 78 -1.76 -10.55 -14.92
C GLN A 78 -1.99 -9.17 -14.32
N THR A 79 -3.24 -8.74 -14.14
CA THR A 79 -3.57 -7.48 -13.48
C THR A 79 -2.99 -7.42 -12.07
N ALA A 80 -3.13 -8.47 -11.26
CA ALA A 80 -2.51 -8.54 -9.93
C ALA A 80 -0.98 -8.35 -10.00
N ILE A 81 -0.30 -8.98 -10.96
CA ILE A 81 1.13 -8.76 -11.16
C ILE A 81 1.41 -7.29 -11.51
N TYR A 82 0.70 -6.70 -12.48
CA TYR A 82 0.98 -5.34 -12.96
C TYR A 82 0.72 -4.26 -11.92
N GLU A 83 -0.34 -4.39 -11.11
CA GLU A 83 -0.73 -3.44 -10.05
C GLU A 83 0.07 -3.62 -8.75
N TYR A 84 1.05 -4.52 -8.75
CA TYR A 84 1.94 -4.67 -7.62
C TYR A 84 2.93 -3.48 -7.49
N HIS A 85 2.89 -2.81 -6.34
CA HIS A 85 3.67 -1.59 -6.05
C HIS A 85 4.71 -1.72 -4.92
N GLY A 86 4.94 -2.91 -4.34
CA GLY A 86 6.14 -3.12 -3.50
C GLY A 86 6.03 -2.90 -1.99
N GLY A 87 4.96 -3.33 -1.33
CA GLY A 87 4.88 -3.38 0.15
C GLY A 87 5.00 -4.79 0.71
N ASP A 88 5.56 -4.96 1.92
CA ASP A 88 5.83 -6.28 2.55
C ASP A 88 4.61 -7.20 2.59
N PHE A 89 3.45 -6.68 3.03
CA PHE A 89 2.21 -7.44 3.09
C PHE A 89 1.72 -7.87 1.70
N ARG A 90 1.69 -6.93 0.74
CA ARG A 90 1.28 -7.20 -0.65
C ARG A 90 2.21 -8.21 -1.34
N SER A 91 3.50 -8.20 -0.98
CA SER A 91 4.51 -9.11 -1.54
C SER A 91 4.23 -10.57 -1.15
N THR A 92 3.72 -10.77 0.06
CA THR A 92 3.43 -12.10 0.60
C THR A 92 2.19 -12.68 -0.07
N ASP A 93 1.10 -11.91 -0.15
CA ASP A 93 -0.13 -12.35 -0.81
C ASP A 93 0.09 -12.69 -2.28
N LEU A 94 0.80 -11.84 -3.02
CA LEU A 94 1.11 -12.09 -4.43
C LEU A 94 1.99 -13.34 -4.61
N ARG A 95 2.97 -13.56 -3.72
CA ARG A 95 3.78 -14.79 -3.75
C ARG A 95 2.93 -16.05 -3.53
N VAL A 96 1.97 -16.00 -2.60
CA VAL A 96 1.06 -17.11 -2.32
C VAL A 96 0.11 -17.34 -3.50
N LEU A 97 -0.40 -16.29 -4.14
CA LEU A 97 -1.16 -16.40 -5.39
C LEU A 97 -0.33 -17.08 -6.49
N MET A 98 0.92 -16.65 -6.69
CA MET A 98 1.79 -17.24 -7.71
C MET A 98 2.13 -18.72 -7.43
N LEU A 99 2.15 -19.14 -6.16
CA LEU A 99 2.26 -20.55 -5.80
C LEU A 99 1.01 -21.34 -6.21
N ALA A 100 -0.18 -20.80 -5.98
CA ALA A 100 -1.43 -21.40 -6.44
C ALA A 100 -1.48 -21.49 -7.97
N VAL A 101 -1.04 -20.44 -8.68
CA VAL A 101 -0.90 -20.44 -10.15
C VAL A 101 0.00 -21.57 -10.62
N LYS A 102 1.18 -21.74 -10.02
CA LYS A 102 2.15 -22.78 -10.39
C LYS A 102 1.58 -24.19 -10.22
N ASN A 103 0.76 -24.43 -9.20
CA ASN A 103 0.23 -25.76 -8.89
C ASN A 103 -1.06 -26.10 -9.66
N THR A 104 -1.73 -25.08 -10.20
CA THR A 104 -3.07 -25.25 -10.77
C THR A 104 -3.14 -25.02 -12.26
N LEU A 105 -2.44 -24.01 -12.79
CA LEU A 105 -2.50 -23.67 -14.21
C LEU A 105 -1.63 -24.60 -15.05
N PRO A 106 -1.90 -24.73 -16.37
CA PRO A 106 -1.02 -25.42 -17.29
C PRO A 106 0.41 -24.87 -17.23
N GLN A 107 1.40 -25.74 -17.32
CA GLN A 107 2.81 -25.40 -17.12
C GLN A 107 3.28 -24.22 -17.99
N ALA A 108 2.89 -24.19 -19.27
CA ALA A 108 3.25 -23.12 -20.20
C ALA A 108 2.74 -21.75 -19.70
N LYS A 109 1.50 -21.68 -19.23
CA LYS A 109 0.88 -20.45 -18.70
C LYS A 109 1.50 -20.02 -17.38
N ALA A 110 1.68 -20.98 -16.47
CA ALA A 110 2.33 -20.73 -15.20
C ALA A 110 3.76 -20.19 -15.36
N GLN A 111 4.51 -20.68 -16.35
CA GLN A 111 5.85 -20.19 -16.68
C GLN A 111 5.84 -18.76 -17.21
N THR A 112 4.92 -18.42 -18.12
CA THR A 112 4.77 -17.05 -18.64
C THR A 112 4.47 -16.07 -17.52
N LEU A 113 3.44 -16.35 -16.72
CA LEU A 113 3.06 -15.51 -15.58
C LEU A 113 4.19 -15.40 -14.54
N SER A 114 4.94 -16.48 -14.31
CA SER A 114 6.11 -16.46 -13.41
C SER A 114 7.24 -15.56 -13.94
N ARG A 115 7.43 -15.46 -15.27
CA ARG A 115 8.42 -14.56 -15.86
C ARG A 115 7.98 -13.10 -15.70
N GLU A 116 6.72 -12.80 -16.01
CA GLU A 116 6.13 -11.46 -15.83
C GLU A 116 6.24 -11.00 -14.36
N TYR A 117 5.87 -11.88 -13.41
CA TYR A 117 6.01 -11.64 -11.98
C TYR A 117 7.45 -11.30 -11.57
N LYS A 118 8.43 -12.09 -12.03
CA LYS A 118 9.85 -11.82 -11.74
C LYS A 118 10.31 -10.48 -12.31
N GLN A 119 9.92 -10.17 -13.54
CA GLN A 119 10.28 -8.90 -14.19
C GLN A 119 9.69 -7.71 -13.42
N LYS A 120 8.41 -7.78 -13.06
CA LYS A 120 7.76 -6.73 -12.27
C LYS A 120 8.39 -6.58 -10.89
N MET A 121 8.67 -7.68 -10.18
CA MET A 121 9.36 -7.65 -8.89
C MET A 121 10.71 -6.95 -8.98
N LEU A 122 11.51 -7.28 -9.98
CA LEU A 122 12.81 -6.62 -10.21
C LEU A 122 12.65 -5.14 -10.52
N GLN A 123 11.62 -4.78 -11.30
CA GLN A 123 11.32 -3.38 -11.61
C GLN A 123 10.99 -2.59 -10.35
N VAL A 124 10.08 -3.10 -9.53
CA VAL A 124 9.71 -2.48 -8.24
C VAL A 124 10.94 -2.32 -7.33
N ILE A 125 11.78 -3.35 -7.21
CA ILE A 125 13.02 -3.27 -6.41
C ILE A 125 13.94 -2.15 -6.90
N ARG A 126 14.10 -1.99 -8.22
CA ARG A 126 14.92 -0.92 -8.80
C ARG A 126 14.32 0.45 -8.50
N ASP A 127 13.01 0.59 -8.64
CA ASP A 127 12.31 1.84 -8.41
C ASP A 127 12.35 2.25 -6.94
N THR A 128 12.14 1.31 -6.01
CA THR A 128 12.28 1.55 -4.56
C THR A 128 13.70 2.00 -4.20
N LYS A 129 14.74 1.33 -4.73
CA LYS A 129 16.15 1.74 -4.48
C LYS A 129 16.48 3.12 -5.04
N LYS A 130 15.94 3.45 -6.22
CA LYS A 130 16.13 4.76 -6.84
C LYS A 130 15.47 5.87 -6.02
N GLU A 131 14.26 5.60 -5.53
CA GLU A 131 13.51 6.52 -4.68
C GLU A 131 14.20 6.72 -3.32
N GLU A 132 14.70 5.65 -2.70
CA GLU A 132 15.46 5.73 -1.45
C GLU A 132 16.71 6.61 -1.60
N ARG A 133 17.47 6.44 -2.68
CA ARG A 133 18.65 7.29 -2.97
C ARG A 133 18.28 8.76 -3.13
N ARG A 134 17.17 9.07 -3.81
CA ARG A 134 16.68 10.45 -3.96
C ARG A 134 16.33 11.07 -2.62
N ARG A 135 15.65 10.32 -1.75
CA ARG A 135 15.32 10.79 -0.39
C ARG A 135 16.57 11.02 0.46
N GLN A 136 17.58 10.16 0.35
CA GLN A 136 18.86 10.34 1.05
C GLN A 136 19.59 11.60 0.58
N GLN A 137 19.66 11.84 -0.74
CA GLN A 137 20.27 13.06 -1.30
C GLN A 137 19.54 14.33 -0.84
N GLN A 138 18.20 14.34 -0.88
CA GLN A 138 17.41 15.47 -0.39
C GLN A 138 17.65 15.75 1.11
N GLN A 139 17.80 14.71 1.94
CA GLN A 139 18.11 14.89 3.35
C GLN A 139 19.53 15.39 3.60
N GLU A 140 20.49 15.03 2.75
CA GLU A 140 21.86 15.53 2.83
C GLU A 140 21.93 17.00 2.43
N GLU A 141 21.29 17.37 1.32
CA GLU A 141 21.14 18.77 0.88
C GLU A 141 20.41 19.62 1.93
N GLU A 142 19.34 19.11 2.54
CA GLU A 142 18.62 19.82 3.61
C GLU A 142 19.48 20.02 4.87
N LYS A 143 20.30 19.02 5.23
CA LYS A 143 21.25 19.13 6.35
C LYS A 143 22.35 20.14 6.05
N GLU A 144 22.91 20.13 4.84
CA GLU A 144 23.90 21.11 4.40
C GLU A 144 23.31 22.51 4.35
N ALA A 145 22.11 22.69 3.82
CA ALA A 145 21.40 23.97 3.82
C ALA A 145 21.16 24.48 5.25
N HIS A 146 20.72 23.61 6.18
CA HIS A 146 20.56 23.97 7.59
C HIS A 146 21.87 24.33 8.29
N GLN A 147 22.98 23.63 7.98
CA GLN A 147 24.30 23.97 8.51
C GLN A 147 24.79 25.31 7.95
N ASN A 148 24.69 25.52 6.64
CA ASN A 148 25.06 26.79 6.00
C ASN A 148 24.23 27.96 6.54
N ALA A 149 22.93 27.78 6.75
CA ALA A 149 22.07 28.77 7.41
C ALA A 149 22.54 29.08 8.83
N ARG A 150 22.94 28.08 9.63
CA ARG A 150 23.49 28.29 10.98
C ARG A 150 24.79 29.10 10.98
N TYR A 151 25.69 28.87 10.03
CA TYR A 151 26.93 29.66 9.91
C TYR A 151 26.68 31.08 9.40
N SER A 152 25.65 31.30 8.57
CA SER A 152 25.29 32.63 8.07
C SER A 152 24.86 33.59 9.19
N PHE A 153 24.12 33.10 10.21
CA PHE A 153 23.76 33.93 11.37
C PHE A 153 24.93 34.20 12.32
N ALA A 154 25.89 33.27 12.43
CA ALA A 154 27.07 33.43 13.29
C ALA A 154 28.05 34.50 12.77
N ASN A 155 28.00 34.83 11.47
CA ASN A 155 28.87 35.81 10.83
C ASN A 155 28.23 37.18 10.62
N LEU A 156 27.02 37.41 11.13
CA LEU A 156 26.40 38.74 11.07
C LEU A 156 27.17 39.71 11.99
N PRO A 157 27.52 40.91 11.50
CA PRO A 157 28.06 41.97 12.36
C PRO A 157 27.12 42.23 13.54
N ALA A 158 27.71 42.54 14.71
CA ALA A 158 26.96 42.76 15.94
C ALA A 158 25.86 43.82 15.77
N GLU A 159 26.12 44.87 14.99
CA GLU A 159 25.16 45.96 14.70
C GLU A 159 23.91 45.45 13.96
N CYS A 160 24.06 44.49 13.05
CA CYS A 160 22.93 43.87 12.34
C CYS A 160 22.11 42.98 13.27
N LEU A 161 22.77 42.22 14.16
CA LEU A 161 22.10 41.40 15.17
C LEU A 161 21.31 42.26 16.15
N GLU A 162 21.88 43.36 16.63
CA GLU A 162 21.20 44.31 17.52
C GLU A 162 19.97 44.93 16.85
N THR A 163 20.06 45.29 15.56
CA THR A 163 18.92 45.79 14.79
C THR A 163 17.81 44.74 14.68
N ILE A 164 18.17 43.48 14.39
CA ILE A 164 17.22 42.37 14.36
C ILE A 164 16.55 42.19 15.73
N PHE A 165 17.32 42.19 16.82
CA PHE A 165 16.78 42.06 18.18
C PHE A 165 15.93 43.27 18.60
N SER A 166 16.22 44.47 18.10
CA SER A 166 15.42 45.67 18.37
C SER A 166 14.03 45.63 17.73
N HIS A 167 13.84 44.82 16.67
CA HIS A 167 12.56 44.59 16.02
C HIS A 167 11.83 43.33 16.51
N VAL A 168 12.49 42.50 17.33
CA VAL A 168 11.80 41.49 18.15
C VAL A 168 11.23 42.20 19.38
N GLU A 169 10.26 43.09 19.14
CA GLU A 169 9.48 43.69 20.21
C GLU A 169 8.57 42.61 20.82
N ASP A 170 8.66 42.51 22.14
CA ASP A 170 7.99 41.59 23.06
C ASP A 170 8.54 40.15 23.20
N PRO A 171 9.08 39.79 24.40
CA PRO A 171 9.18 38.39 24.79
C PRO A 171 7.75 37.84 24.86
N THR A 172 7.41 36.99 23.90
CA THR A 172 6.07 36.43 23.81
C THR A 172 5.75 35.67 25.12
N PRO A 173 4.69 36.01 25.86
CA PRO A 173 4.47 35.58 27.25
C PRO A 173 4.12 34.10 27.46
N TRP A 174 4.19 33.25 26.42
CA TRP A 174 3.82 31.83 26.53
C TRP A 174 4.89 30.95 27.22
N LEU A 175 6.05 31.50 27.60
CA LEU A 175 7.06 30.76 28.37
C LEU A 175 6.82 30.73 29.90
N VAL A 176 5.78 31.41 30.42
CA VAL A 176 5.53 31.48 31.87
C VAL A 176 4.43 30.50 32.36
N GLN A 177 3.73 29.79 31.48
CA GLN A 177 2.57 28.97 31.89
C GLN A 177 2.79 27.45 32.10
N HIS A 178 4.03 26.95 32.10
CA HIS A 178 4.32 25.55 32.45
C HIS A 178 5.03 25.36 33.80
N GLY A 179 4.86 26.31 34.71
CA GLY A 179 5.40 26.28 36.07
C GLY A 179 4.42 25.85 37.17
N HIS A 180 3.40 25.03 36.90
CA HIS A 180 2.57 24.40 37.95
C HIS A 180 2.13 22.98 37.58
N ALA A 181 3.09 22.14 37.16
CA ALA A 181 2.89 20.69 37.21
C ALA A 181 3.11 20.23 38.65
N LYS A 182 2.01 19.93 39.36
CA LYS A 182 2.02 19.24 40.65
C LYS A 182 2.94 18.01 40.55
N ARG A 183 3.83 17.84 41.54
CA ARG A 183 4.57 16.60 41.78
C ARG A 183 3.57 15.44 41.85
N GLY A 184 3.56 14.63 40.81
CA GLY A 184 2.78 13.41 40.72
C GLY A 184 3.23 12.67 39.48
N ASP A 185 4.20 11.79 39.68
CA ASP A 185 4.58 10.65 38.84
C ASP A 185 4.29 10.71 37.34
N THR A 186 5.36 10.83 36.53
CA THR A 186 5.48 10.04 35.29
C THR A 186 6.91 10.13 34.75
N LYS A 187 7.63 9.02 34.80
CA LYS A 187 8.81 8.78 33.96
C LYS A 187 8.32 8.65 32.51
N GLN A 188 9.12 9.15 31.56
CA GLN A 188 8.95 9.14 30.10
C GLN A 188 8.21 10.36 29.50
N SER A 189 8.97 11.39 29.15
CA SER A 189 8.91 12.02 27.82
C SER A 189 10.03 13.05 27.70
N GLN A 190 11.22 12.60 27.33
CA GLN A 190 12.28 13.47 26.82
C GLN A 190 12.53 13.07 25.38
N THR A 191 12.16 13.97 24.46
CA THR A 191 12.65 14.22 23.09
C THR A 191 11.44 14.52 22.20
N ASN A 192 11.18 15.83 21.96
CA ASN A 192 10.43 16.37 20.79
C ASN A 192 10.03 17.86 20.94
N PHE A 193 10.46 18.57 22.00
CA PHE A 193 10.12 19.99 22.15
C PHE A 193 11.04 20.95 21.35
N GLY A 194 12.19 20.49 20.86
CA GLY A 194 13.18 21.33 20.19
C GLY A 194 12.93 21.62 18.70
N SER A 195 12.04 20.87 18.02
CA SER A 195 11.88 20.96 16.56
C SER A 195 10.79 21.95 16.10
N ARG A 196 9.81 22.28 16.95
CA ARG A 196 8.69 23.17 16.56
C ARG A 196 9.02 24.66 16.68
N LEU A 197 10.06 25.03 17.43
CA LEU A 197 10.42 26.44 17.65
C LEU A 197 11.26 27.03 16.50
N CYS A 198 12.05 26.21 15.80
CA CYS A 198 12.83 26.69 14.67
C CYS A 198 11.97 26.98 13.42
N SER A 199 10.88 26.25 13.21
CA SER A 199 10.03 26.40 12.02
C SER A 199 9.22 27.70 12.02
N SER A 200 8.75 28.17 13.18
CA SER A 200 7.91 29.37 13.27
C SER A 200 8.68 30.68 13.13
N LEU A 201 9.96 30.71 13.52
CA LEU A 201 10.80 31.90 13.38
C LEU A 201 11.32 32.06 11.95
N LEU A 202 11.63 30.95 11.26
CA LEU A 202 12.07 30.97 9.86
C LEU A 202 11.01 31.52 8.89
N VAL A 203 9.72 31.23 9.11
CA VAL A 203 8.62 31.74 8.26
C VAL A 203 8.41 33.25 8.42
N LYS A 204 8.61 33.79 9.62
CA LYS A 204 8.52 35.25 9.85
C LYS A 204 9.74 36.00 9.32
N PHE A 205 10.91 35.38 9.33
CA PHE A 205 12.14 35.98 8.81
C PHE A 205 12.11 36.18 7.28
N TRP A 206 11.52 35.23 6.55
CA TRP A 206 11.40 35.30 5.09
C TRP A 206 10.52 36.47 4.61
N LEU A 207 9.44 36.78 5.34
CA LEU A 207 8.55 37.90 5.04
C LEU A 207 9.21 39.28 5.27
N VAL A 208 10.16 39.37 6.20
CA VAL A 208 10.85 40.63 6.50
C VAL A 208 11.95 40.91 5.47
N THR A 209 12.68 39.89 5.00
CA THR A 209 13.73 40.07 3.99
C THR A 209 13.19 40.47 2.61
N ASP A 210 12.01 40.00 2.21
CA ASP A 210 11.36 40.44 0.95
C ASP A 210 10.92 41.91 1.00
N THR A 211 10.67 42.45 2.20
CA THR A 211 10.22 43.84 2.36
C THR A 211 11.39 44.83 2.28
N ILE A 212 12.62 44.39 2.60
CA ILE A 212 13.82 45.24 2.60
C ILE A 212 14.47 45.32 1.20
N MET A 213 14.24 44.34 0.31
CA MET A 213 14.78 44.36 -1.07
C MET A 213 13.95 45.18 -2.08
N MET A 214 12.86 45.83 -1.65
CA MET A 214 12.01 46.68 -2.50
C MET A 214 12.26 48.20 -2.31
N TYR A 215 13.32 48.59 -1.58
CA TYR A 215 13.80 49.96 -1.41
C TYR A 215 15.29 50.06 -1.73
#